data_AF-A0A353D985-F1
#
_entry.id   AF-A0A353D985-F1
#
_cell.length_a   1.000
_cell.length_b   1.000
_cell.length_c   1.000
_cell.angle_alpha   90.00
_cell.angle_beta   90.00
_cell.angle_gamma   90.00
#
_symmetry.space_group_name_H-M   'P 1'
#
loop_
_entity.id
_entity.type
_entity.pdbx_description
1 polymer ?
#
loop_
_entity_poly.entity_id
_entity_poly.type
_entity_poly.pdbx_seq_one_letter_code
_entity_poly.pdbx_strand_id
1 'polypeptide(L)' 'MNIVQVINVRWHNATAWYALYLSRLLQDAGHRVLVVVQPGTEPERRARDLGLAAVPL' A
#
# COMPACT_ATOMS: atom_id res chain seq x y z
N MET A 1 9.96 -11.66 4.24
CA MET A 1 10.79 -11.12 3.12
C MET A 1 10.74 -9.60 3.13
N ASN A 2 11.57 -8.92 2.35
CA ASN A 2 11.44 -7.49 2.07
C ASN A 2 10.61 -7.32 0.79
N ILE A 3 9.52 -6.57 0.85
CA ILE A 3 8.54 -6.45 -0.24
C ILE A 3 8.26 -4.97 -0.46
N VAL A 4 8.27 -4.55 -1.74
CA VAL A 4 7.90 -3.20 -2.15
C VAL A 4 6.66 -3.29 -3.03
N GLN A 5 5.63 -2.52 -2.69
CA GLN A 5 4.37 -2.42 -3.44
C GLN A 5 4.23 -1.00 -3.97
N VAL A 6 4.36 -0.83 -5.29
CA VAL A 6 4.22 0.47 -5.94
C VAL A 6 2.82 0.60 -6.50
N ILE A 7 2.06 1.58 -6.00
CA ILE A 7 0.65 1.78 -6.33
C ILE A 7 0.49 3.13 -7.02
N ASN A 8 0.68 3.15 -8.33
CA ASN A 8 0.60 4.33 -9.18
C ASN A 8 -0.72 4.43 -9.97
N VAL A 9 -1.82 4.00 -9.35
CA VAL A 9 -3.17 4.03 -9.94
C VAL A 9 -4.14 4.73 -8.99
N ARG A 10 -5.22 5.28 -9.54
CA ARG A 10 -6.28 5.92 -8.75
C ARG A 10 -7.09 4.90 -7.95
N TRP A 11 -7.71 5.35 -6.87
CA TRP A 11 -8.46 4.48 -5.94
C TRP A 11 -9.61 3.70 -6.56
N HIS A 12 -10.29 4.26 -7.56
CA HIS A 12 -11.36 3.56 -8.27
C HIS A 12 -10.87 2.37 -9.10
N ASN A 13 -9.55 2.16 -9.20
CA ASN A 13 -8.98 0.95 -9.78
C ASN A 13 -8.94 -0.16 -8.73
N ALA A 14 -9.53 -1.31 -9.04
CA ALA A 14 -9.51 -2.48 -8.18
C ALA A 14 -8.08 -2.92 -7.78
N THR A 15 -7.08 -2.66 -8.63
CA THR A 15 -5.68 -2.98 -8.32
C THR A 15 -5.11 -2.13 -7.19
N ALA A 16 -5.60 -0.90 -6.98
CA ALA A 16 -5.18 -0.06 -5.87
C ALA A 16 -5.59 -0.68 -4.52
N TRP A 17 -6.86 -1.09 -4.42
CA TRP A 17 -7.37 -1.77 -3.24
C TRP A 17 -6.68 -3.11 -3.02
N TYR A 18 -6.56 -3.92 -4.07
CA TYR A 18 -5.90 -5.23 -4.01
C TYR A 18 -4.45 -5.11 -3.51
N ALA A 19 -3.66 -4.18 -4.05
CA ALA A 19 -2.28 -4.00 -3.65
C ALA A 19 -2.13 -3.58 -2.18
N LEU A 20 -3.00 -2.70 -1.67
CA LEU A 20 -3.02 -2.33 -0.25
C LEU A 20 -3.43 -3.50 0.65
N TYR A 21 -4.47 -4.23 0.26
CA TYR A 21 -4.94 -5.34 1.07
C TYR A 21 -3.92 -6.49 1.10
N LEU A 22 -3.30 -6.80 -0.04
CA LEU A 22 -2.19 -7.75 -0.11
C LEU A 22 -1.01 -7.30 0.76
N SER A 23 -0.66 -6.00 0.72
CA SER A 23 0.38 -5.43 1.59
C SER A 23 0.09 -5.68 3.07
N ARG A 24 -1.17 -5.48 3.49
CA ARG A 24 -1.63 -5.74 4.86
C ARG A 24 -1.48 -7.21 5.25
N LEU A 25 -1.90 -8.13 4.39
CA LEU A 25 -1.78 -9.57 4.63
C LEU A 25 -0.32 -10.03 4.70
N LEU A 26 0.54 -9.51 3.83
CA LEU A 26 1.97 -9.81 3.85
C LEU A 26 2.65 -9.27 5.12
N GLN A 27 2.25 -8.09 5.59
CA GLN A 27 2.69 -7.53 6.87
C GLN A 27 2.25 -8.42 8.04
N ASP A 28 0.98 -8.88 8.07
CA ASP A 28 0.49 -9.82 9.09
C ASP A 28 1.23 -11.16 9.08
N ALA A 29 1.67 -11.63 7.91
CA ALA A 29 2.50 -12.81 7.77
C ALA A 29 3.96 -12.61 8.23
N GLY A 30 4.30 -11.46 8.82
CA GLY A 30 5.63 -11.16 9.35
C GLY A 30 6.63 -10.69 8.29
N HIS A 31 6.17 -10.25 7.11
CA HIS A 31 7.05 -9.65 6.11
C HIS A 31 7.24 -8.14 6.35
N ARG A 32 8.38 -7.62 5.88
CA ARG A 32 8.67 -6.18 5.87
C ARG A 32 8.14 -5.61 4.57
N VAL A 33 7.08 -4.81 4.66
CA VAL A 33 6.38 -4.25 3.49
C VAL A 33 6.56 -2.75 3.45
N LEU A 34 6.98 -2.23 2.30
CA LEU A 34 7.00 -0.79 2.00
C LEU A 34 6.00 -0.51 0.88
N VAL A 35 5.09 0.42 1.11
CA VAL A 35 4.11 0.86 0.12
C VAL A 35 4.53 2.21 -0.45
N VAL A 36 4.64 2.30 -1.76
CA VAL A 36 5.01 3.53 -2.48
C VAL A 36 3.77 4.04 -3.21
N VAL A 37 3.32 5.24 -2.87
CA VAL A 37 2.02 5.81 -3.28
C VAL A 37 2.15 7.28 -3.61
N GLN A 38 1.31 7.79 -4.51
CA GLN A 38 1.31 9.22 -4.82
C GLN A 38 0.84 10.05 -3.61
N PRO A 39 1.55 11.12 -3.23
CA PRO A 39 1.20 11.94 -2.06
C PRO A 39 -0.15 12.64 -2.20
N GLY A 40 -0.90 12.77 -1.10
CA GLY A 40 -2.19 13.44 -1.04
C GLY A 40 -3.36 12.65 -1.65
N THR A 41 -3.12 11.42 -2.10
CA THR A 41 -4.14 10.60 -2.77
C THR A 41 -4.88 9.67 -1.80
N GLU A 42 -6.04 9.16 -2.23
CA GLU A 42 -6.81 8.18 -1.45
C GLU A 42 -6.04 6.88 -1.15
N PRO A 43 -5.27 6.28 -2.08
CA PRO A 43 -4.40 5.15 -1.76
C PRO A 43 -3.42 5.45 -0.61
N GLU A 44 -2.87 6.66 -0.55
CA GLU A 44 -1.97 7.08 0.53
C GLU A 44 -2.68 7.13 1.88
N ARG A 45 -3.88 7.71 1.94
CA ARG A 45 -4.71 7.71 3.16
C ARG A 45 -5.03 6.29 3.61
N ARG A 46 -5.50 5.44 2.68
CA ARG A 46 -5.88 4.05 2.98
C ARG A 46 -4.71 3.20 3.42
N ALA A 47 -3.51 3.42 2.86
CA ALA A 47 -2.31 2.75 3.32
C ALA A 47 -2.00 3.08 4.79
N ARG A 48 -2.12 4.36 5.18
CA ARG A 48 -1.93 4.79 6.56
C ARG A 48 -3.01 4.24 7.51
N ASP A 49 -4.27 4.25 7.09
CA ASP A 49 -5.38 3.67 7.88
C ASP A 49 -5.17 2.17 8.16
N LEU A 50 -4.55 1.45 7.23
CA LEU A 50 -4.18 0.03 7.36
C LEU A 50 -2.90 -0.20 8.17
N GLY A 51 -2.25 0.85 8.68
CA GLY A 51 -0.99 0.76 9.41
C GLY A 51 0.19 0.32 8.55
N LEU A 52 0.14 0.57 7.23
CA LEU A 52 1.22 0.25 6.31
C LEU A 52 2.26 1.38 6.27
N ALA A 53 3.53 1.02 6.13
CA ALA A 53 4.60 1.98 5.89
C ALA A 53 4.48 2.57 4.48
N ALA A 54 3.78 3.70 4.37
CA ALA A 54 3.56 4.42 3.12
C ALA A 54 4.58 5.55 2.93
N VAL A 55 5.28 5.54 1.80
CA VAL A 55 6.21 6.60 1.38
C VAL A 55 5.75 7.21 0.04
N PRO A 56 6.03 8.50 -0.19
CA PRO A 56 5.71 9.13 -1.47
C PRO A 56 6.48 8.45 -2.61
N LEU A 57 5.80 8.24 -3.73
CA LEU A 57 6.40 7.88 -5.03
C LEU A 57 7.22 9.03 -5.60
#